data_AF-A0A948X4R7-F1
#
_entry.id   AF-A0A948X4R7-F1
#
_cell.length_a   1.000
_cell.length_b   1.000
_cell.length_c   1.000
_cell.angle_alpha   90.00
_cell.angle_beta   90.00
_cell.angle_gamma   90.00
#
_symmetry.space_group_name_H-M   'P 1'
#
loop_
_entity.id
_entity.type
_entity.pdbx_description
1 polymer ?
#
loop_
_entity_poly.entity_id
_entity_poly.type
_entity_poly.pdbx_seq_one_letter_code
_entity_poly.pdbx_strand_id
1 'polypeptide(L)'
;SLKTYGFNLVTGGTDNHLLLIDLRNKNISGKDAQLRLEQAGITINKNTIPFDPNPPFRPSGIRMGTPAITTRGMKEKEMKKIASWIDEVISDAGSANRVRREIKTFCKRFPLPK
;
A
#
# COMPACT_ATOMS: atom_id res chain seq x y z
N SER A 1 2.70 4.58 11.32
CA SER A 1 3.45 4.25 10.08
C SER A 1 3.15 2.81 9.72
N LEU A 2 3.55 2.29 8.57
CA LEU A 2 3.30 0.87 8.23
C LEU A 2 3.85 -0.10 9.29
N LYS A 3 5.02 0.21 9.86
CA LYS A 3 5.59 -0.56 10.98
C LYS A 3 4.70 -0.61 12.22
N THR A 4 4.03 0.49 12.57
CA THR A 4 3.13 0.52 13.76
C THR A 4 1.89 -0.34 13.55
N TYR A 5 1.52 -0.60 12.30
CA TYR A 5 0.46 -1.54 11.93
C TYR A 5 0.98 -2.98 11.74
N GLY A 6 2.26 -3.23 12.07
CA GLY A 6 2.85 -4.56 11.97
C GLY A 6 3.13 -5.02 10.54
N PHE A 7 3.37 -4.12 9.58
CA PHE A 7 3.87 -4.53 8.26
C PHE A 7 5.39 -4.76 8.28
N ASN A 8 5.83 -5.85 7.65
CA ASN A 8 7.25 -6.16 7.51
C ASN A 8 7.83 -5.46 6.28
N LEU A 9 8.77 -4.54 6.48
CA LEU A 9 9.54 -3.92 5.41
C LEU A 9 10.78 -4.77 5.16
N VAL A 10 11.04 -5.17 3.92
CA VAL A 10 12.11 -6.14 3.59
C VAL A 10 13.50 -5.67 4.09
N THR A 11 13.78 -4.38 4.01
CA THR A 11 15.04 -3.78 4.51
C THR A 11 14.86 -3.08 5.86
N GLY A 12 13.70 -3.19 6.49
CA GLY A 12 13.36 -2.42 7.69
C GLY A 12 13.11 -0.93 7.41
N GLY A 13 13.13 -0.45 6.17
CA GLY A 13 12.95 0.97 5.87
C GLY A 13 13.04 1.27 4.39
N THR A 14 13.42 2.50 4.06
CA THR A 14 13.84 2.89 2.71
C THR A 14 14.70 4.15 2.79
N ASP A 15 15.73 4.22 1.97
CA ASP A 15 16.53 5.43 1.73
C ASP A 15 16.23 6.05 0.35
N ASN A 16 15.21 5.52 -0.33
CA ASN A 16 14.75 6.03 -1.61
C ASN A 16 13.22 6.13 -1.63
N HIS A 17 12.67 6.31 -2.83
CA HIS A 17 11.26 6.56 -3.03
C HIS A 17 10.39 5.30 -3.11
N LEU A 18 10.97 4.10 -2.93
CA LEU A 18 10.25 2.82 -2.97
C LEU A 18 10.33 2.07 -1.62
N LEU A 19 9.27 1.34 -1.32
CA LEU A 19 9.17 0.41 -0.19
C LEU A 19 8.74 -0.96 -0.71
N LEU A 20 9.43 -2.00 -0.27
CA LEU A 20 9.06 -3.40 -0.50
C LEU A 20 8.55 -3.99 0.82
N ILE A 21 7.34 -4.52 0.79
CA ILE A 21 6.63 -5.03 1.96
C ILE A 21 6.41 -6.53 1.80
N ASP A 22 6.79 -7.27 2.84
CA ASP A 22 6.50 -8.69 3.01
C ASP A 22 5.15 -8.84 3.76
N LEU A 23 4.22 -9.59 3.16
CA LEU A 23 2.88 -9.79 3.68
C LEU A 23 2.65 -11.17 4.30
N ARG A 24 3.71 -12.01 4.43
CA ARG A 24 3.60 -13.34 5.06
C ARG A 24 3.01 -13.27 6.46
N ASN A 25 3.38 -12.25 7.25
CA ASN A 25 2.85 -12.06 8.60
C ASN A 25 1.40 -11.55 8.63
N LYS A 26 0.87 -11.08 7.50
CA LYS A 26 -0.53 -10.68 7.31
C LYS A 26 -1.38 -11.80 6.69
N ASN A 27 -0.79 -12.97 6.42
CA ASN A 27 -1.46 -14.13 5.84
C ASN A 27 -2.24 -13.81 4.54
N ILE A 28 -1.69 -12.93 3.70
CA ILE A 28 -2.29 -12.55 2.42
C ILE A 28 -1.22 -12.55 1.33
N SER A 29 -1.57 -13.04 0.14
CA SER A 29 -0.65 -12.96 -1.01
C SER A 29 -0.55 -11.52 -1.52
N GLY A 30 0.57 -11.17 -2.15
CA GLY A 30 0.75 -9.90 -2.83
C GLY A 30 -0.27 -9.66 -3.94
N LYS A 31 -0.72 -10.74 -4.61
CA LYS A 31 -1.80 -10.67 -5.61
C LYS A 31 -3.13 -10.25 -4.98
N ASP A 32 -3.51 -10.91 -3.88
CA ASP A 32 -4.80 -10.63 -3.22
C ASP A 32 -4.77 -9.25 -2.54
N ALA A 33 -3.63 -8.86 -1.95
CA ALA A 33 -3.42 -7.54 -1.39
C ALA A 33 -3.53 -6.42 -2.44
N GLN A 34 -2.90 -6.61 -3.61
CA GLN A 34 -3.03 -5.67 -4.73
C GLN A 34 -4.51 -5.48 -5.13
N LEU A 35 -5.25 -6.57 -5.33
CA LEU A 35 -6.66 -6.51 -5.74
C LEU A 35 -7.53 -5.78 -4.70
N ARG A 36 -7.35 -6.07 -3.40
CA ARG A 36 -8.09 -5.40 -2.32
C ARG A 36 -7.79 -3.91 -2.26
N LEU A 37 -6.52 -3.54 -2.36
CA LEU A 37 -6.10 -2.13 -2.35
C LEU A 37 -6.63 -1.39 -3.58
N GLU A 38 -6.62 -2.01 -4.77
CA GLU A 38 -7.19 -1.45 -5.99
C GLU A 38 -8.70 -1.18 -5.87
N GLN A 39 -9.45 -2.11 -5.25
CA GLN A 39 -10.87 -1.90 -4.92
C GLN A 39 -11.06 -0.66 -4.04
N ALA A 40 -10.20 -0.47 -3.04
CA ALA A 40 -10.18 0.72 -2.20
C ALA A 40 -9.68 1.99 -2.92
N GLY A 41 -9.14 1.88 -4.15
CA GLY A 41 -8.60 3.02 -4.90
C GLY A 41 -7.13 3.33 -4.60
N ILE A 42 -6.41 2.38 -4.03
CA ILE A 42 -4.95 2.42 -3.81
C ILE A 42 -4.29 1.48 -4.81
N THR A 43 -3.63 2.05 -5.83
CA THR A 43 -2.93 1.25 -6.84
C THR A 43 -1.49 0.98 -6.42
N ILE A 44 -1.13 -0.29 -6.34
CA ILE A 44 0.23 -0.76 -6.02
C ILE A 44 0.61 -1.94 -6.93
N ASN A 45 1.85 -2.41 -6.85
CA ASN A 45 2.33 -3.55 -7.62
C ASN A 45 2.66 -4.73 -6.70
N LYS A 46 2.07 -5.91 -6.96
CA LYS A 46 2.54 -7.17 -6.38
C LYS A 46 3.97 -7.44 -6.81
N ASN A 47 4.81 -7.91 -5.89
CA ASN A 47 6.23 -8.08 -6.13
C ASN A 47 6.75 -9.27 -5.33
N THR A 48 7.68 -10.04 -5.89
CA THR A 48 8.42 -11.06 -5.14
C THR A 48 9.26 -10.42 -4.03
N ILE A 49 9.57 -11.19 -3.00
CA ILE A 49 10.46 -10.79 -1.91
C ILE A 49 11.68 -11.72 -1.86
N PRO A 50 12.75 -11.35 -1.13
CA PRO A 50 13.86 -12.28 -0.88
C PRO A 50 13.35 -13.58 -0.24
N PHE A 51 13.78 -14.72 -0.78
CA PHE A 51 13.37 -16.05 -0.33
C PHE A 51 11.84 -16.23 -0.32
N ASP A 52 11.14 -15.68 -1.33
CA ASP A 52 9.70 -15.84 -1.48
C ASP A 52 9.35 -17.33 -1.62
N PRO A 53 8.56 -17.91 -0.68
CA PRO A 53 8.15 -19.31 -0.80
C PRO A 53 7.08 -19.52 -1.89
N ASN A 54 6.45 -18.44 -2.36
CA ASN A 54 5.37 -18.50 -3.33
C ASN A 54 5.87 -18.26 -4.77
N PRO A 55 5.17 -18.82 -5.78
CA PRO A 55 5.57 -18.68 -7.18
C PRO A 55 5.42 -17.23 -7.68
N PRO A 56 6.16 -16.82 -8.74
CA PRO A 56 6.14 -15.46 -9.28
C PRO A 56 4.75 -14.90 -9.65
N PHE A 57 3.81 -15.77 -10.03
CA PHE A 57 2.43 -15.38 -10.37
C PHE A 57 1.54 -15.09 -9.16
N ARG A 58 1.96 -15.48 -7.94
CA ARG A 58 1.24 -15.26 -6.68
C ARG A 58 2.25 -14.92 -5.57
N PRO A 59 3.02 -13.83 -5.68
CA PRO A 59 4.13 -13.53 -4.76
C PRO A 59 3.64 -13.17 -3.36
N SER A 60 4.55 -13.11 -2.39
CA SER A 60 4.24 -12.78 -0.99
C SER A 60 4.34 -11.29 -0.65
N GLY A 61 4.71 -10.42 -1.59
CA GLY A 61 4.96 -9.01 -1.31
C GLY A 61 4.25 -8.02 -2.22
N ILE A 62 4.32 -6.75 -1.79
CA ILE A 62 3.88 -5.59 -2.55
C ILE A 62 4.95 -4.50 -2.54
N ARG A 63 5.05 -3.77 -3.64
CA ARG A 63 5.95 -2.63 -3.81
C ARG A 63 5.14 -1.36 -4.00
N MET A 64 5.55 -0.31 -3.29
CA MET A 64 4.91 0.99 -3.32
C MET A 64 5.96 2.08 -3.47
N GLY A 65 5.58 3.22 -4.02
CA GLY A 65 6.46 4.39 -4.08
C GLY A 65 5.71 5.69 -3.83
N THR A 66 6.45 6.71 -3.43
CA THR A 66 5.93 8.05 -3.11
C THR A 66 5.87 9.07 -4.27
N PRO A 67 6.60 8.96 -5.40
CA PRO A 67 6.71 10.07 -6.37
C PRO A 67 5.36 10.58 -6.89
N ALA A 68 4.45 9.67 -7.25
CA ALA A 68 3.15 10.06 -7.84
C ALA A 68 2.30 10.93 -6.91
N ILE A 69 2.36 10.68 -5.60
CA ILE A 69 1.57 11.42 -4.60
C ILE A 69 2.31 12.65 -4.09
N THR A 70 3.64 12.62 -4.03
CA THR A 70 4.44 13.80 -3.66
C THR A 70 4.41 14.87 -4.74
N THR A 71 4.37 14.51 -6.04
CA THR A 71 4.16 15.47 -7.14
C THR A 71 2.79 16.15 -7.05
N ARG A 72 1.81 15.50 -6.43
CA ARG A 72 0.48 16.09 -6.13
C ARG A 72 0.45 16.94 -4.87
N GLY A 73 1.58 17.12 -4.19
CA GLY A 73 1.71 17.94 -2.98
C GLY A 73 1.41 17.23 -1.66
N MET A 74 1.26 15.90 -1.64
CA MET A 74 1.08 15.15 -0.39
C MET A 74 2.40 15.08 0.40
N LYS A 75 2.30 15.18 1.73
CA LYS A 75 3.44 15.16 2.66
C LYS A 75 3.28 14.06 3.72
N GLU A 76 4.12 14.08 4.75
CA GLU A 76 4.22 13.04 5.78
C GLU A 76 2.90 12.80 6.53
N LYS A 77 2.10 13.86 6.72
CA LYS A 77 0.78 13.77 7.36
C LYS A 77 -0.19 12.92 6.52
N GLU A 78 -0.21 13.16 5.22
CA GLU A 78 -1.00 12.41 4.25
C GLU A 78 -0.52 10.95 4.17
N MET A 79 0.79 10.72 4.20
CA MET A 79 1.36 9.38 4.23
C MET A 79 0.90 8.55 5.44
N LYS A 80 0.75 9.18 6.62
CA LYS A 80 0.21 8.50 7.81
C LYS A 80 -1.23 8.05 7.60
N LYS A 81 -2.05 8.85 6.92
CA LYS A 81 -3.45 8.50 6.58
C LYS A 81 -3.53 7.41 5.51
N ILE A 82 -2.65 7.46 4.50
CA ILE A 82 -2.53 6.39 3.50
C ILE A 82 -2.14 5.07 4.18
N ALA A 83 -1.18 5.09 5.11
CA ALA A 83 -0.80 3.89 5.86
C ALA A 83 -1.96 3.32 6.70
N SER A 84 -2.83 4.15 7.28
CA SER A 84 -4.02 3.64 8.00
C SER A 84 -5.02 2.96 7.07
N TRP A 85 -5.28 3.54 5.89
CA TRP A 85 -6.17 2.91 4.92
C TRP A 85 -5.62 1.59 4.37
N ILE A 86 -4.30 1.50 4.18
CA ILE A 86 -3.67 0.25 3.78
C ILE A 86 -3.90 -0.84 4.83
N ASP A 87 -3.63 -0.54 6.11
CA ASP A 87 -3.84 -1.52 7.18
C ASP A 87 -5.31 -1.97 7.29
N GLU A 88 -6.23 -1.01 7.21
CA GLU A 88 -7.66 -1.24 7.28
C GLU A 88 -8.16 -2.16 6.15
N VAL A 89 -7.75 -1.89 4.91
CA VAL A 89 -8.15 -2.68 3.73
C VAL A 89 -7.51 -4.07 3.71
N ILE A 90 -6.29 -4.20 4.22
CA ILE A 90 -5.62 -5.50 4.34
C ILE A 90 -6.28 -6.34 5.44
N SER A 91 -6.64 -5.72 6.57
CA SER A 91 -7.21 -6.40 7.72
C SER A 91 -8.70 -6.72 7.55
N ASP A 92 -9.46 -5.89 6.85
CA ASP A 92 -10.88 -6.08 6.57
C ASP A 92 -11.19 -5.79 5.10
N ALA A 93 -11.46 -6.84 4.31
CA ALA A 93 -11.82 -6.71 2.90
C ALA A 93 -13.17 -5.97 2.70
N GLY A 94 -14.08 -5.99 3.68
CA GLY A 94 -15.37 -5.28 3.62
C GLY A 94 -15.22 -3.76 3.69
N SER A 95 -14.09 -3.26 4.21
CA SER A 95 -13.82 -1.82 4.35
C SER A 95 -13.59 -1.11 3.01
N ALA A 96 -13.21 -1.84 1.95
CA ALA A 96 -12.69 -1.28 0.70
C ALA A 96 -13.63 -0.23 0.07
N ASN A 97 -14.94 -0.48 0.04
CA ASN A 97 -15.91 0.46 -0.54
C ASN A 97 -16.07 1.75 0.28
N ARG A 98 -15.97 1.68 1.62
CA ARG A 98 -15.99 2.88 2.46
C ARG A 98 -14.69 3.65 2.30
N VAL A 99 -13.55 2.97 2.39
CA VAL A 99 -12.22 3.57 2.21
C VAL A 99 -12.10 4.24 0.83
N ARG A 100 -12.63 3.63 -0.23
CA ARG A 100 -12.68 4.23 -1.57
C ARG A 100 -13.37 5.58 -1.60
N ARG A 101 -14.50 5.72 -0.89
CA ARG A 101 -15.22 7.01 -0.79
C ARG A 101 -14.40 8.05 -0.05
N GLU A 102 -13.73 7.67 1.03
CA GLU A 102 -12.82 8.56 1.77
C GLU A 102 -11.64 9.02 0.90
N ILE A 103 -10.99 8.08 0.20
CA ILE A 103 -9.86 8.36 -0.71
C ILE A 103 -10.31 9.28 -1.85
N LYS A 104 -11.48 9.04 -2.44
CA LYS A 104 -12.03 9.91 -3.50
C LYS A 104 -12.19 11.35 -3.02
N THR A 105 -12.74 11.54 -1.82
CA THR A 105 -12.92 12.87 -1.23
C THR A 105 -11.56 13.50 -0.88
N PHE A 106 -10.65 12.71 -0.32
CA PHE A 106 -9.31 13.17 0.03
C PHE A 106 -8.50 13.62 -1.19
N CYS A 107 -8.53 12.85 -2.28
CA CYS A 107 -7.84 13.16 -3.53
C CYS A 107 -8.30 14.48 -4.17
N LYS A 108 -9.52 14.96 -3.91
CA LYS A 108 -10.00 16.26 -4.42
C LYS A 108 -9.19 17.44 -3.89
N ARG A 109 -8.51 17.28 -2.75
CA ARG A 109 -7.63 18.30 -2.15
C ARG A 109 -6.26 18.39 -2.83
N PHE A 110 -5.93 17.41 -3.67
CA PHE A 110 -4.62 17.27 -4.32
C PHE A 110 -4.83 17.12 -5.83
N PRO A 111 -5.03 18.23 -6.58
CA PRO A 111 -5.29 18.17 -8.01
C PRO A 111 -4.14 17.48 -8.77
N LEU A 112 -4.44 17.00 -9.97
CA LEU A 112 -3.40 16.43 -10.83
C LEU A 112 -2.45 17.56 -11.29
N PRO A 113 -1.13 17.28 -11.38
CA PRO A 113 -0.20 18.19 -12.00
C PRO A 113 -0.62 18.45 -13.46
N LYS A 114 -0.35 19.66 -13.95
CA LYS A 114 -0.55 20.00 -15.37
C LYS A 114 0.53 19.37 -16.23
#